data_AF-A0A960XGX6-F1
#
_entry.id   AF-A0A960XGX6-F1
#
_cell.length_a   1.000
_cell.length_b   1.000
_cell.length_c   1.000
_cell.angle_alpha   90.00
_cell.angle_beta   90.00
_cell.angle_gamma   90.00
#
_symmetry.space_group_name_H-M   'P 1'
#
loop_
_entity.id
_entity.type
_entity.pdbx_description
1 polymer ?
#
loop_
_entity_poly.entity_id
_entity_poly.type
_entity_poly.pdbx_seq_one_letter_code
_entity_poly.pdbx_strand_id
1 'polypeptide(L)'
;MGLTLVGVFGVVLLTRGYRIPGLIVLMVYGFLGADSLGHYVVAPLSAHSPGMNATILMEVIPACLVSLTCLFLIFRPTIDRGGMKEATG
;
A
#
# COMPACT_ATOMS: atom_id res chain seq x y z
N MET A 1 -13.72 -8.98 -1.40
CA MET A 1 -14.46 -7.86 -2.06
C MET A 1 -14.31 -6.54 -1.31
N GLY A 2 -14.63 -6.45 -0.01
CA GLY A 2 -14.51 -5.20 0.76
C GLY A 2 -13.11 -4.57 0.75
N LEU A 3 -12.05 -5.37 0.95
CA LEU A 3 -10.66 -4.90 0.92
C LEU A 3 -10.27 -4.27 -0.42
N THR A 4 -10.66 -4.89 -1.53
CA THR A 4 -10.38 -4.38 -2.88
C THR A 4 -10.97 -2.99 -3.08
N LEU A 5 -12.16 -2.71 -2.53
CA LEU A 5 -12.78 -1.38 -2.60
C LEU A 5 -12.00 -0.32 -1.83
N VAL A 6 -11.34 -0.67 -0.71
CA VAL A 6 -10.45 0.25 0.03
C VAL A 6 -9.26 0.64 -0.85
N GLY A 7 -8.64 -0.33 -1.53
CA GLY A 7 -7.56 -0.08 -2.48
C GLY A 7 -8.00 0.82 -3.63
N VAL A 8 -9.14 0.51 -4.25
CA VAL A 8 -9.73 1.33 -5.33
C VAL A 8 -9.99 2.76 -4.86
N PHE A 9 -10.57 2.93 -3.67
CA PHE A 9 -10.84 4.25 -3.11
C PHE A 9 -9.56 5.07 -2.90
N GLY A 10 -8.49 4.43 -2.38
CA GLY A 10 -7.18 5.07 -2.24
C GLY A 10 -6.59 5.53 -3.58
N VAL A 11 -6.70 4.70 -4.63
CA VAL A 11 -6.29 5.08 -5.99
C VAL A 11 -7.12 6.26 -6.51
N VAL A 12 -8.44 6.24 -6.33
CA VAL A 12 -9.32 7.34 -6.76
C VAL A 12 -8.91 8.65 -6.10
N LEU A 13 -8.64 8.66 -4.79
CA LEU A 13 -8.15 9.85 -4.09
C LEU A 13 -6.84 10.40 -4.69
N LEU A 14 -5.88 9.51 -5.00
CA LEU A 14 -4.64 9.92 -5.66
C LEU A 14 -4.89 10.52 -7.05
N THR A 15 -5.75 9.91 -7.86
CA THR A 15 -6.08 10.43 -9.21
C THR A 15 -6.83 11.76 -9.17
N ARG A 16 -7.50 12.09 -8.06
CA ARG A 16 -8.21 13.37 -7.84
C ARG A 16 -7.34 14.44 -7.18
N GLY A 17 -6.06 14.17 -6.94
CA GLY A 17 -5.11 15.13 -6.34
C GLY A 17 -5.08 15.14 -4.81
N TYR A 18 -5.91 14.33 -4.13
CA TYR A 18 -5.86 14.16 -2.67
C TYR A 18 -4.71 13.25 -2.27
N ARG A 19 -3.47 13.77 -2.42
CA ARG A 19 -2.24 12.98 -2.27
C ARG A 19 -2.11 12.31 -0.90
N ILE A 20 -2.09 13.08 0.20
CA ILE A 20 -1.89 12.52 1.54
C ILE A 20 -3.04 11.57 1.96
N PRO A 21 -4.34 11.95 1.82
CA PRO A 21 -5.43 11.03 2.12
C PRO A 21 -5.38 9.75 1.29
N GLY A 22 -5.08 9.84 -0.02
CA GLY A 22 -4.97 8.67 -0.89
C GLY A 22 -3.84 7.73 -0.48
N LEU A 23 -2.66 8.27 -0.13
CA LEU A 23 -1.54 7.47 0.38
C LEU A 23 -1.87 6.79 1.71
N ILE A 24 -2.57 7.48 2.62
CA ILE A 24 -2.99 6.89 3.91
C ILE A 24 -3.96 5.73 3.67
N VAL A 25 -4.97 5.90 2.81
CA VAL A 25 -5.94 4.84 2.48
C VAL A 25 -5.25 3.62 1.85
N LEU A 26 -4.31 3.84 0.92
CA LEU A 26 -3.54 2.75 0.33
C LEU A 26 -2.61 2.06 1.33
N MET A 27 -2.02 2.82 2.27
CA MET A 27 -1.20 2.26 3.34
C MET A 27 -2.04 1.36 4.26
N VAL A 28 -3.24 1.78 4.64
CA VAL A 28 -4.19 0.96 5.41
C VAL A 28 -4.59 -0.30 4.62
N TYR A 29 -4.91 -0.16 3.34
CA TYR A 29 -5.18 -1.30 2.46
C TYR A 29 -4.03 -2.32 2.44
N GLY A 30 -2.78 -1.85 2.32
CA GLY A 30 -1.60 -2.70 2.39
C GLY A 30 -1.46 -3.41 3.75
N PHE A 31 -1.66 -2.71 4.87
CA PHE A 31 -1.65 -3.35 6.21
C PHE A 31 -2.71 -4.45 6.35
N LEU A 32 -3.91 -4.25 5.81
CA LEU A 32 -4.95 -5.27 5.81
C LEU A 32 -4.57 -6.51 4.97
N GLY A 33 -3.78 -6.34 3.90
CA GLY A 33 -3.24 -7.47 3.14
C GLY A 33 -2.13 -8.23 3.88
N ALA A 34 -1.35 -7.54 4.72
CA ALA A 34 -0.29 -8.16 5.54
C ALA A 34 -0.85 -9.01 6.70
N ASP A 35 -2.13 -8.84 7.06
CA ASP A 35 -2.82 -9.66 8.06
C ASP A 35 -2.87 -11.15 7.70
N SER A 36 -2.65 -11.49 6.42
CA SER A 36 -2.48 -12.87 5.95
C SER A 36 -1.32 -13.62 6.65
N LEU A 37 -0.34 -12.93 7.25
CA LEU A 37 0.65 -13.57 8.15
C LEU A 37 0.02 -14.24 9.36
N GLY A 38 -1.16 -13.78 9.79
CA GLY A 38 -1.92 -14.33 10.90
C GLY A 38 -2.23 -15.82 10.73
N HIS A 39 -2.25 -16.34 9.50
CA HIS A 39 -2.37 -17.78 9.25
C HIS A 39 -1.26 -18.60 9.92
N TYR A 40 -0.04 -18.05 10.02
CA TYR A 40 1.06 -18.74 10.69
C TYR A 40 0.98 -18.72 12.22
N VAL A 41 0.15 -17.84 12.79
CA VAL A 41 -0.17 -17.85 14.22
C VAL A 41 -1.15 -19.00 14.53
N VAL A 42 -2.09 -19.28 13.63
CA VAL A 42 -3.09 -20.32 13.79
C VAL A 42 -2.52 -21.71 13.49
N ALA A 43 -1.67 -21.84 12.47
CA ALA A 43 -1.04 -23.11 12.11
C ALA A 43 0.40 -22.89 11.60
N PRO A 44 1.37 -23.74 11.97
CA PRO A 44 2.76 -23.55 11.54
C PRO A 44 2.91 -23.67 10.02
N LEU A 45 4.02 -23.13 9.48
CA LEU A 45 4.40 -23.23 8.06
C LEU A 45 4.35 -24.67 7.52
N SER A 46 4.73 -25.65 8.33
CA SER A 46 4.74 -27.08 7.97
C SER A 46 3.36 -27.71 7.84
N ALA A 47 2.32 -27.09 8.42
CA ALA A 47 0.94 -27.55 8.31
C ALA A 47 0.25 -27.06 7.03
N HIS A 48 0.86 -26.11 6.32
CA HIS A 48 0.35 -25.56 5.08
C HIS A 48 0.99 -26.26 3.87
N SER A 49 0.19 -26.56 2.86
CA SER A 49 0.74 -27.05 1.59
C SER A 49 1.63 -25.97 0.94
N PRO A 50 2.58 -26.35 0.07
CA PRO A 50 3.39 -25.38 -0.66
C PRO A 50 2.57 -24.31 -1.42
N GLY A 51 1.41 -24.69 -1.98
CA GLY A 51 0.52 -23.77 -2.68
C GLY A 51 -0.17 -22.74 -1.76
N MET A 52 -0.50 -23.14 -0.52
CA MET A 52 -1.03 -22.21 0.49
C MET A 52 0.05 -21.21 0.91
N ASN A 53 1.26 -21.70 1.21
CA ASN A 53 2.41 -20.83 1.54
C ASN A 53 2.71 -19.84 0.40
N ALA A 54 2.63 -20.29 -0.86
CA ALA A 54 2.79 -19.42 -2.02
C ALA A 54 1.69 -18.35 -2.10
N THR A 55 0.43 -18.71 -1.82
CA THR A 55 -0.69 -17.75 -1.82
C THR A 55 -0.51 -16.69 -0.73
N ILE A 56 -0.15 -17.10 0.49
CA ILE A 56 0.14 -16.17 1.59
C ILE A 56 1.28 -15.22 1.17
N LEU A 57 2.39 -15.74 0.63
CA LEU A 57 3.50 -14.89 0.16
C LEU A 57 3.07 -13.91 -0.94
N MET A 58 2.21 -14.35 -1.87
CA MET A 58 1.67 -13.50 -2.94
C MET A 58 0.73 -12.40 -2.45
N GLU A 59 0.15 -12.54 -1.25
CA GLU A 59 -0.63 -11.48 -0.61
C GLU A 59 0.29 -10.51 0.17
N VAL A 60 1.23 -11.07 0.93
CA VAL A 60 2.12 -10.35 1.84
C VAL A 60 3.10 -9.46 1.13
N ILE A 61 3.75 -9.97 0.08
CA ILE A 61 4.81 -9.21 -0.60
C ILE A 61 4.24 -7.91 -1.20
N PRO A 62 3.16 -7.93 -2.01
CA PRO A 62 2.53 -6.71 -2.49
C PRO A 62 2.00 -5.81 -1.37
N ALA A 63 1.41 -6.39 -0.32
CA ALA A 63 0.93 -5.66 0.84
C ALA A 63 2.04 -4.82 1.50
N CYS A 64 3.18 -5.45 1.79
CA CYS A 64 4.36 -4.78 2.34
C CYS A 64 4.90 -3.71 1.38
N LEU A 65 5.00 -4.01 0.09
CA LEU A 65 5.47 -3.05 -0.91
C LEU A 65 4.58 -1.80 -0.98
N VAL A 66 3.26 -1.96 -1.00
CA VAL A 66 2.31 -0.84 -1.03
C VAL A 66 2.42 -0.01 0.26
N SER A 67 2.40 -0.65 1.43
CA SER A 67 2.48 0.06 2.71
C SER A 67 3.78 0.86 2.84
N LEU A 68 4.92 0.24 2.55
CA LEU A 68 6.23 0.89 2.64
C LEU A 68 6.39 2.00 1.60
N THR A 69 5.89 1.80 0.38
CA THR A 69 5.90 2.84 -0.65
C THR A 69 5.06 4.03 -0.24
N CYS A 70 3.85 3.81 0.31
CA CYS A 70 3.00 4.90 0.78
C CYS A 70 3.64 5.65 1.94
N LEU A 71 4.20 4.92 2.92
CA LEU A 71 4.94 5.50 4.03
C LEU A 71 6.09 6.38 3.54
N PHE A 72 6.91 5.85 2.63
CA PHE A 72 8.01 6.60 2.03
C PHE A 72 7.51 7.85 1.29
N LEU A 73 6.44 7.75 0.50
CA LEU A 73 5.91 8.89 -0.26
C LEU A 73 5.23 9.96 0.61
N ILE A 74 4.77 9.60 1.81
CA ILE A 74 4.24 10.55 2.81
C ILE A 74 5.39 11.38 3.41
N PHE A 75 6.51 10.72 3.76
CA PHE A 75 7.64 11.38 4.43
C PHE A 75 8.71 11.93 3.48
N ARG A 76 8.65 11.58 2.20
CA ARG A 76 9.57 12.12 1.20
C ARG A 76 9.31 13.62 1.09
N PRO A 77 10.31 14.48 1.39
CA PRO A 77 10.19 15.91 1.18
C PRO A 77 9.81 16.13 -0.27
N THR A 78 8.69 16.81 -0.49
CA THR A 78 8.35 17.33 -1.81
C THR A 78 9.50 18.26 -2.16
N ILE A 79 10.45 17.82 -3.00
CA ILE A 79 11.36 18.75 -3.66
C ILE A 79 10.43 19.59 -4.52
N ASP A 80 10.08 20.76 -3.99
CA ASP A 80 9.19 21.69 -4.61
C ASP A 80 9.79 22.09 -5.96
N ARG A 81 9.16 21.64 -7.05
CA ARG A 81 9.44 22.11 -8.41
C ARG A 81 8.63 23.39 -8.70
N GLY A 82 8.42 24.23 -7.68
CA GLY A 82 7.54 25.40 -7.71
C GLY A 82 8.22 26.75 -7.92
N GLY A 83 9.51 26.80 -8.28
CA GLY A 83 10.24 28.08 -8.46
C GLY A 83 10.46 28.55 -9.90
N MET A 84 9.99 27.83 -10.92
CA MET A 84 10.36 28.11 -12.32
C MET A 84 9.26 28.80 -13.15
N LYS A 85 8.39 29.59 -12.50
CA LYS A 85 7.33 30.35 -13.17
C LYS A 85 7.44 31.88 -13.08
N GLU A 86 8.52 32.43 -12.51
CA GLU A 86 8.73 33.90 -12.43
C GLU A 86 9.91 34.39 -13.29
N ALA A 87 10.14 33.76 -14.44
CA ALA A 87 11.10 34.26 -15.44
C ALA A 87 10.43 34.32 -16.81
N THR A 88 9.43 35.18 -16.96
CA THR A 88 8.98 35.87 -18.20
C THR A 88 7.51 36.32 -18.02
N GLY A 89 7.32 37.62 -17.84
CA GLY A 89 6.01 38.27 -17.72
C GLY A 89 6.15 39.67 -17.16
#